data_AF-A0A946VLV7-F1
#
_entry.id   AF-A0A946VLV7-F1
#
_cell.length_a   1.000
_cell.length_b   1.000
_cell.length_c   1.000
_cell.angle_alpha   90.00
_cell.angle_beta   90.00
_cell.angle_gamma   90.00
#
_symmetry.space_group_name_H-M   'P 1'
#
loop_
_entity.id
_entity.type
_entity.pdbx_description
1 polymer ?
#
loop_
_entity_poly.entity_id
_entity_poly.type
_entity_poly.pdbx_seq_one_letter_code
_entity_poly.pdbx_strand_id
1 'polypeptide(L)'
;GFYGSGVIPLRFEEFKRAIRDLIMEQFFNRKNLDRFFKDATEISDRLEVELKASIHRLDLDTVFESLVDAVMSSSLGGMLGMMGGRNALNGLRDPFKEKLEDYFEILFHTPSFRRHLQDAVRNSVESDAVLGKLEAMIDARLDEMTPQLVKEIVQQMIREHLGWLVIWGCVVGGLLGLGFTVMVQL
;
A
#
# COMPACT_ATOMS: atom_id res chain seq x y z
N GLY A 1 3.79 16.01 44.45
CA GLY A 1 3.40 14.60 44.28
C GLY A 1 4.40 13.92 43.37
N PHE A 2 5.25 13.06 43.93
CA PHE A 2 6.37 12.39 43.27
C PHE A 2 5.94 11.12 42.52
N TYR A 3 5.05 11.25 41.54
CA TYR A 3 4.80 10.18 40.57
C TYR A 3 5.02 10.73 39.16
N GLY A 4 6.24 10.51 38.64
CA GLY A 4 6.61 10.85 37.28
C GLY A 4 7.96 11.55 37.18
N SER A 5 9.04 10.81 37.42
CA SER A 5 10.46 11.21 37.35
C SER A 5 10.93 11.70 35.96
N GLY A 6 10.03 12.09 35.04
CA GLY A 6 10.40 12.47 33.67
C GLY A 6 10.97 11.33 32.83
N VAL A 7 11.08 10.10 33.37
CA VAL A 7 11.70 8.93 32.70
C VAL A 7 10.99 8.57 31.40
N ILE A 8 9.66 8.70 31.33
CA ILE A 8 8.89 8.43 30.10
C ILE A 8 9.22 9.45 29.01
N PRO A 9 9.16 10.79 29.25
CA PRO A 9 9.69 11.78 28.32
C PRO A 9 11.17 11.56 27.95
N LEU A 10 12.01 11.16 28.90
CA LEU A 10 13.44 10.93 28.70
C LEU A 10 13.73 9.73 27.78
N ARG A 11 12.79 8.78 27.67
CA ARG A 11 12.87 7.60 26.78
C ARG A 11 11.92 7.69 25.58
N PHE A 12 11.39 8.87 25.30
CA PHE A 12 10.44 9.08 24.20
C PHE A 12 11.01 8.60 22.84
N GLU A 13 12.28 8.88 22.56
CA GLU A 13 12.94 8.43 21.33
C GLU A 13 13.09 6.91 21.26
N GLU A 14 13.36 6.23 22.38
CA GLU A 14 13.40 4.77 22.44
C GLU A 14 12.02 4.18 22.16
N PHE A 15 10.98 4.77 22.74
CA PHE A 15 9.59 4.35 22.53
C PHE A 15 9.16 4.52 21.08
N LYS A 16 9.48 5.65 20.46
CA LYS A 16 9.18 5.94 19.07
C LYS A 16 9.83 4.94 18.12
N ARG A 17 11.11 4.61 18.35
CA ARG A 17 11.81 3.55 17.59
C ARG A 17 11.15 2.19 17.79
N ALA A 18 10.82 1.83 19.03
CA ALA A 18 10.15 0.55 19.30
C ALA A 18 8.79 0.43 18.60
N ILE A 19 8.00 1.51 18.55
CA ILE A 19 6.75 1.52 17.77
C ILE A 19 7.01 1.38 16.29
N ARG A 20 7.98 2.14 15.75
CA ARG A 20 8.36 2.05 14.33
C ARG A 20 8.70 0.62 13.97
N ASP A 21 9.58 -0.01 14.74
CA ASP A 21 10.06 -1.36 14.49
C ASP A 21 8.92 -2.37 14.62
N LEU A 22 8.07 -2.23 15.64
CA LEU A 22 6.86 -3.05 15.78
C LEU A 22 5.94 -2.93 14.55
N ILE A 23 5.68 -1.71 14.09
CA ILE A 23 4.80 -1.46 12.94
C ILE A 23 5.40 -2.10 11.67
N MET A 24 6.68 -1.82 11.40
CA MET A 24 7.36 -2.29 10.20
C MET A 24 7.52 -3.81 10.19
N GLU A 25 7.91 -4.42 11.31
CA GLU A 25 8.15 -5.85 11.38
C GLU A 25 6.85 -6.66 11.50
N GLN A 26 5.86 -6.20 12.27
CA GLN A 26 4.66 -6.99 12.53
C GLN A 26 3.54 -6.75 11.53
N PHE A 27 3.42 -5.55 10.96
CA PHE A 27 2.31 -5.21 10.06
C PHE A 27 2.78 -5.08 8.60
N PHE A 28 3.88 -4.37 8.35
CA PHE A 28 4.34 -4.03 6.99
C PHE A 28 5.50 -4.88 6.48
N ASN A 29 5.71 -6.08 7.04
CA ASN A 29 6.67 -7.02 6.47
C ASN A 29 6.17 -7.57 5.11
N ARG A 30 7.13 -8.05 4.30
CA ARG A 30 6.88 -8.64 2.97
C ARG A 30 5.72 -9.64 2.98
N LYS A 31 5.74 -10.59 3.92
CA LYS A 31 4.76 -11.68 3.98
C LYS A 31 3.34 -11.20 4.23
N ASN A 32 3.17 -10.18 5.07
CA ASN A 32 1.86 -9.62 5.40
C ASN A 32 1.33 -8.75 4.26
N LEU A 33 2.20 -7.99 3.61
CA LEU A 33 1.83 -7.24 2.40
C LEU A 33 1.44 -8.18 1.27
N ASP A 34 2.22 -9.22 1.01
CA ASP A 34 1.89 -10.24 0.02
C ASP A 34 0.49 -10.84 0.28
N ARG A 35 0.14 -11.08 1.55
CA ARG A 35 -1.19 -11.57 1.91
C ARG A 35 -2.27 -10.51 1.66
N PHE A 36 -2.04 -9.26 2.06
CA PHE A 36 -2.97 -8.15 1.84
C PHE A 36 -3.27 -7.94 0.35
N PHE A 37 -2.25 -8.04 -0.51
CA PHE A 37 -2.40 -7.83 -1.95
C PHE A 37 -2.83 -9.08 -2.72
N LYS A 38 -2.58 -10.30 -2.21
CA LYS A 38 -3.14 -11.53 -2.79
C LYS A 38 -4.66 -11.58 -2.72
N ASP A 39 -5.23 -11.07 -1.64
CA ASP A 39 -6.69 -10.99 -1.47
C ASP A 39 -7.29 -9.73 -2.11
N ALA A 40 -6.45 -8.85 -2.68
CA ALA A 40 -6.88 -7.65 -3.41
C ALA A 40 -7.37 -7.96 -4.84
N THR A 41 -8.16 -9.03 -5.00
CA THR A 41 -8.97 -9.30 -6.19
C THR A 41 -9.75 -8.05 -6.60
N GLU A 42 -10.22 -7.27 -5.61
CA GLU A 42 -10.95 -6.03 -5.82
C GLU A 42 -10.14 -4.93 -6.55
N ILE A 43 -8.82 -4.84 -6.34
CA ILE A 43 -7.98 -3.87 -7.07
C ILE A 43 -7.84 -4.29 -8.53
N SER A 44 -7.64 -5.58 -8.78
CA SER A 44 -7.52 -6.12 -10.14
C SER A 44 -8.83 -5.97 -10.90
N ASP A 45 -9.97 -6.23 -10.26
CA ASP A 45 -11.29 -6.06 -10.86
C ASP A 45 -11.60 -4.58 -11.15
N ARG A 46 -11.26 -3.67 -10.24
CA ARG A 46 -11.40 -2.21 -10.48
C ARG A 46 -10.53 -1.74 -11.64
N LEU A 47 -9.30 -2.24 -11.72
CA LEU A 47 -8.39 -1.92 -12.84
C LEU A 47 -8.90 -2.49 -14.16
N GLU A 48 -9.49 -3.68 -14.18
CA GLU A 48 -10.14 -4.27 -15.36
C GLU A 48 -11.27 -3.35 -15.87
N VAL A 49 -12.10 -2.83 -14.95
CA VAL A 49 -13.18 -1.88 -15.29
C VAL A 49 -12.64 -0.56 -15.84
N GLU A 50 -11.62 0.03 -15.20
CA GLU A 50 -10.98 1.28 -15.66
C GLU A 50 -10.29 1.13 -17.01
N LEU A 51 -9.62 -0.01 -17.25
CA LEU A 51 -9.00 -0.31 -18.54
C LEU A 51 -10.04 -0.48 -19.65
N LYS A 52 -11.16 -1.15 -19.35
CA LYS A 52 -12.28 -1.26 -20.29
C LYS A 52 -12.86 0.12 -20.62
N ALA A 53 -13.05 0.99 -19.63
CA ALA A 53 -13.53 2.35 -19.86
C ALA A 53 -12.54 3.20 -20.68
N SER A 54 -11.25 2.92 -20.56
CA SER A 54 -10.18 3.62 -21.29
C SER A 54 -10.10 3.22 -22.76
N ILE A 55 -10.58 2.04 -23.16
CA ILE A 55 -10.57 1.59 -24.57
C ILE A 55 -11.36 2.53 -25.47
N HIS A 56 -12.50 3.02 -24.99
CA HIS A 56 -13.35 3.97 -25.72
C HIS A 56 -12.71 5.35 -25.87
N ARG A 57 -11.59 5.61 -25.19
CA ARG A 57 -10.79 6.83 -25.30
C ARG A 57 -9.55 6.64 -26.17
N LEU A 58 -9.28 5.42 -26.65
CA LEU A 58 -8.16 5.19 -27.55
C LEU A 58 -8.43 5.84 -28.90
N ASP A 59 -7.42 6.53 -29.40
CA ASP A 59 -7.45 7.10 -30.74
C ASP A 59 -7.16 6.00 -31.78
N LEU A 60 -8.21 5.27 -32.15
CA LEU A 60 -8.12 4.20 -33.13
C LEU A 60 -7.86 4.71 -34.55
N ASP A 61 -8.10 6.01 -34.81
CA ASP A 61 -7.70 6.65 -36.06
C ASP A 61 -6.19 6.60 -36.21
N THR A 62 -5.45 7.04 -35.19
CA THR A 62 -3.98 7.02 -35.21
C THR A 62 -3.40 5.60 -35.34
N VAL A 63 -4.03 4.62 -34.69
CA VAL A 63 -3.63 3.20 -34.81
C VAL A 63 -3.84 2.69 -36.24
N PHE A 64 -4.97 3.02 -36.85
CA PHE A 64 -5.26 2.66 -38.24
C PHE A 64 -4.27 3.31 -39.22
N GLU A 65 -3.99 4.61 -39.08
CA GLU A 65 -3.01 5.29 -39.93
C GLU A 65 -1.62 4.63 -39.81
N SER A 66 -1.21 4.25 -38.59
CA SER A 66 0.05 3.54 -38.34
C SER A 66 0.07 2.16 -39.02
N LEU A 67 -1.06 1.45 -39.04
CA LEU A 67 -1.18 0.20 -39.79
C LEU A 67 -1.06 0.44 -41.30
N VAL A 68 -1.74 1.46 -41.83
CA VAL A 68 -1.66 1.82 -43.25
C VAL A 68 -0.23 2.18 -43.63
N ASP A 69 0.47 2.95 -42.81
CA ASP A 69 1.89 3.27 -42.98
C ASP A 69 2.76 2.01 -43.06
N ALA A 70 2.59 1.10 -42.09
CA ALA A 70 3.32 -0.16 -42.04
C ALA A 70 3.08 -1.01 -43.29
N VAL A 71 1.82 -1.12 -43.73
CA VAL A 71 1.45 -1.86 -44.96
C VAL A 71 2.07 -1.21 -46.19
N MET A 72 2.00 0.12 -46.31
CA MET A 72 2.57 0.85 -47.44
C MET A 72 4.11 0.77 -47.50
N SER A 73 4.77 0.62 -46.35
CA SER A 73 6.22 0.40 -46.27
C SER A 73 6.66 -1.03 -46.60
N SER A 74 5.72 -1.98 -46.60
CA SER A 74 5.97 -3.40 -46.85
C SER A 74 5.87 -3.75 -48.34
N SER A 75 6.20 -5.01 -48.67
CA SER A 75 6.02 -5.56 -50.03
C SER A 75 4.57 -5.49 -50.54
N LEU A 76 3.57 -5.46 -49.64
CA LEU A 76 2.16 -5.24 -49.99
C LEU A 76 1.89 -3.82 -50.49
N GLY A 77 2.61 -2.81 -49.99
CA GLY A 77 2.45 -1.42 -50.38
C GLY A 77 2.75 -1.16 -51.85
N GLY A 78 3.77 -1.85 -52.39
CA GLY A 78 4.13 -1.77 -53.81
C GLY A 78 3.02 -2.30 -54.73
N MET A 79 2.34 -3.38 -54.34
CA MET A 79 1.19 -3.91 -55.08
C MET A 79 -0.05 -3.02 -54.91
N LEU A 80 -0.32 -2.56 -53.69
CA LEU A 80 -1.43 -1.64 -53.39
C LEU A 80 -1.31 -0.31 -54.13
N GLY A 81 -0.08 0.17 -54.36
CA GLY A 81 0.18 1.38 -55.15
C GLY A 81 -0.43 1.32 -56.56
N MET A 82 -0.49 0.14 -57.17
CA MET A 82 -1.13 -0.05 -58.48
C MET A 82 -2.67 -0.08 -58.41
N MET A 83 -3.25 -0.37 -57.24
CA MET A 83 -4.70 -0.41 -56.99
C MET A 83 -5.25 0.83 -56.26
N GLY A 84 -4.52 1.95 -56.29
CA GLY A 84 -4.96 3.22 -55.66
C GLY A 84 -4.29 3.55 -54.33
N GLY A 85 -3.26 2.79 -53.93
CA GLY A 85 -2.40 3.08 -52.79
C GLY A 85 -3.17 3.13 -51.47
N ARG A 86 -2.89 4.14 -50.64
CA ARG A 86 -3.54 4.33 -49.34
C ARG A 86 -5.06 4.43 -49.42
N ASN A 87 -5.58 5.05 -50.49
CA ASN A 87 -7.01 5.27 -50.64
C ASN A 87 -7.79 3.96 -50.78
N ALA A 88 -7.15 2.88 -51.25
CA ALA A 88 -7.76 1.55 -51.32
C ALA A 88 -8.04 0.96 -49.92
N LEU A 89 -7.30 1.40 -48.89
CA LEU A 89 -7.44 0.91 -47.52
C LEU A 89 -8.44 1.73 -46.69
N ASN A 90 -8.79 2.94 -47.10
CA ASN A 90 -9.71 3.82 -46.34
C ASN A 90 -11.07 3.18 -46.09
N GLY A 91 -11.57 2.34 -47.01
CA GLY A 91 -12.82 1.60 -46.81
C GLY A 91 -12.77 0.56 -45.68
N LEU A 92 -11.57 0.18 -45.23
CA LEU A 92 -11.36 -0.74 -44.11
C LEU A 92 -11.19 -0.04 -42.77
N ARG A 93 -11.22 1.29 -42.75
CA ARG A 93 -11.00 2.10 -41.54
C ARG A 93 -12.00 1.77 -40.43
N ASP A 94 -13.28 1.93 -40.72
CA ASP A 94 -14.35 1.64 -39.76
C ASP A 94 -14.42 0.16 -39.34
N PRO A 95 -14.39 -0.83 -40.27
CA PRO A 95 -14.42 -2.24 -39.84
C PRO A 95 -13.15 -2.67 -39.10
N PHE A 96 -12.00 -2.03 -39.32
CA PHE A 96 -10.80 -2.26 -38.52
C PHE A 96 -10.99 -1.79 -37.08
N LYS A 97 -11.50 -0.57 -36.89
CA LYS A 97 -11.75 -0.01 -35.55
C LYS A 97 -12.72 -0.88 -34.76
N GLU A 98 -13.85 -1.23 -35.36
CA GLU A 98 -14.86 -2.11 -34.75
C GLU A 98 -14.26 -3.47 -34.33
N LYS A 99 -13.50 -4.11 -35.23
CA LYS A 99 -12.86 -5.39 -34.92
C LYS A 99 -11.80 -5.31 -33.82
N LEU A 100 -11.12 -4.18 -33.73
CA LEU A 100 -10.07 -3.97 -32.74
C LEU A 100 -10.66 -3.64 -31.37
N GLU A 101 -11.79 -2.92 -31.30
CA GLU A 101 -12.58 -2.78 -30.07
C GLU A 101 -13.10 -4.13 -29.56
N ASP A 102 -13.73 -4.93 -30.44
CA ASP A 102 -14.19 -6.29 -30.12
C ASP A 102 -13.04 -7.15 -29.56
N TYR A 103 -11.87 -7.08 -30.21
CA TYR A 103 -10.69 -7.84 -29.79
C TYR A 103 -10.21 -7.43 -28.40
N PHE A 104 -10.18 -6.12 -28.11
CA PHE A 104 -9.81 -5.64 -26.79
C PHE A 104 -10.79 -6.07 -25.71
N GLU A 105 -12.10 -6.06 -25.99
CA GLU A 105 -13.10 -6.57 -25.06
C GLU A 105 -12.85 -8.05 -24.73
N ILE A 106 -12.59 -8.88 -25.74
CA ILE A 106 -12.22 -10.30 -25.54
C ILE A 106 -10.92 -10.45 -24.74
N LEU A 107 -9.92 -9.62 -25.05
CA LEU A 107 -8.61 -9.67 -24.41
C LEU A 107 -8.71 -9.36 -22.91
N PHE A 108 -9.52 -8.37 -22.51
CA PHE A 108 -9.75 -8.06 -21.09
C PHE A 108 -10.47 -9.19 -20.35
N HIS A 109 -11.39 -9.90 -21.01
CA HIS A 109 -12.06 -11.08 -20.44
C HIS A 109 -11.17 -12.33 -20.38
N THR A 110 -9.99 -12.30 -21.01
CA THR A 110 -9.10 -13.46 -21.08
C THR A 110 -8.41 -13.69 -19.72
N PRO A 111 -8.49 -14.90 -19.13
CA PRO A 111 -7.89 -15.19 -17.84
C PRO A 111 -6.37 -14.96 -17.79
N SER A 112 -5.68 -15.15 -18.92
CA SER A 112 -4.25 -14.87 -19.04
C SER A 112 -3.93 -13.38 -18.85
N PHE A 113 -4.71 -12.49 -19.47
CA PHE A 113 -4.49 -11.04 -19.29
C PHE A 113 -4.71 -10.63 -17.84
N ARG A 114 -5.79 -11.12 -17.20
CA ARG A 114 -6.06 -10.86 -15.78
C ARG A 114 -4.92 -11.31 -14.87
N ARG A 115 -4.33 -12.49 -15.10
CA ARG A 115 -3.17 -12.95 -14.33
C ARG A 115 -1.96 -12.05 -14.53
N HIS A 116 -1.66 -11.67 -15.77
CA HIS A 116 -0.54 -10.78 -16.06
C HIS A 116 -0.74 -9.39 -15.43
N LEU A 117 -1.97 -8.87 -15.44
CA LEU A 117 -2.31 -7.63 -14.77
C LEU A 117 -2.12 -7.74 -13.25
N GLN A 118 -2.63 -8.82 -12.65
CA GLN A 118 -2.47 -9.09 -11.23
C GLN A 118 -1.00 -9.20 -10.83
N ASP A 119 -0.19 -9.91 -11.61
CA ASP A 119 1.25 -10.03 -11.39
C ASP A 119 1.97 -8.69 -11.55
N ALA A 120 1.60 -7.88 -12.55
CA ALA A 120 2.17 -6.55 -12.75
C ALA A 120 1.87 -5.60 -11.57
N VAL A 121 0.61 -5.59 -11.09
CA VAL A 121 0.20 -4.81 -9.92
C VAL A 121 0.95 -5.29 -8.69
N ARG A 122 0.99 -6.61 -8.46
CA ARG A 122 1.70 -7.21 -7.33
C ARG A 122 3.18 -6.84 -7.32
N ASN A 123 3.87 -6.98 -8.45
CA ASN A 123 5.29 -6.62 -8.57
C ASN A 123 5.53 -5.12 -8.32
N SER A 124 4.60 -4.26 -8.75
CA SER A 124 4.72 -2.81 -8.51
C SER A 124 4.55 -2.45 -7.04
N VAL A 125 3.72 -3.18 -6.31
CA VAL A 125 3.42 -2.95 -4.90
C VAL A 125 4.47 -3.57 -3.98
N GLU A 126 4.99 -4.75 -4.34
CA GLU A 126 6.15 -5.36 -3.68
C GLU A 126 7.45 -4.56 -3.96
N SER A 127 7.42 -3.54 -4.79
CA SER A 127 8.57 -2.66 -5.03
C SER A 127 9.02 -1.98 -3.74
N ASP A 128 10.34 -1.96 -3.54
CA ASP A 128 11.00 -1.21 -2.46
C ASP A 128 10.59 0.27 -2.42
N ALA A 129 10.17 0.83 -3.55
CA ALA A 129 9.68 2.20 -3.63
C ALA A 129 8.36 2.42 -2.84
N VAL A 130 7.44 1.46 -2.86
CA VAL A 130 6.16 1.56 -2.13
C VAL A 130 6.40 1.37 -0.64
N LEU A 131 7.23 0.40 -0.28
CA LEU A 131 7.68 0.18 1.10
C LEU A 131 8.37 1.41 1.68
N GLY A 132 9.31 1.99 0.94
CA GLY A 132 10.02 3.20 1.38
C GLY A 132 9.09 4.41 1.54
N LYS A 133 8.05 4.54 0.70
CA LYS A 133 7.02 5.58 0.89
C LYS A 133 6.17 5.36 2.13
N LEU A 134 5.80 4.12 2.42
CA LEU A 134 5.06 3.77 3.64
C LEU A 134 5.91 4.03 4.88
N GLU A 135 7.18 3.63 4.86
CA GLU A 135 8.14 3.88 5.92
C GLU A 135 8.27 5.39 6.20
N ALA A 136 8.48 6.21 5.16
CA ALA A 136 8.57 7.65 5.30
C ALA A 136 7.26 8.28 5.84
N MET A 137 6.10 7.75 5.46
CA MET A 137 4.80 8.21 5.98
C MET A 137 4.63 7.86 7.47
N ILE A 138 5.06 6.66 7.87
CA ILE A 138 5.03 6.22 9.26
C ILE A 138 5.98 7.07 10.10
N ASP A 139 7.21 7.28 9.63
CA ASP A 139 8.21 8.13 10.29
C ASP A 139 7.67 9.56 10.50
N ALA A 140 7.04 10.15 9.48
CA ALA A 140 6.42 11.46 9.60
C ALA A 140 5.31 11.51 10.67
N ARG A 141 4.48 10.46 10.78
CA ARG A 141 3.45 10.38 11.84
C ARG A 141 4.03 10.14 13.23
N LEU A 142 5.13 9.40 13.32
CA LEU A 142 5.86 9.20 14.56
C LEU A 142 6.58 10.49 14.99
N ASP A 143 7.05 11.31 14.05
CA ASP A 143 7.65 12.62 14.31
C ASP A 143 6.65 13.62 14.88
N GLU A 144 5.37 13.51 14.52
CA GLU A 144 4.30 14.32 15.09
C GLU A 144 3.90 13.90 16.51
N MET A 145 4.32 12.71 16.98
CA MET A 145 4.02 12.29 18.34
C MET A 145 4.77 13.17 19.35
N THR A 146 4.07 13.58 20.41
CA THR A 146 4.68 14.35 21.49
C THR A 146 4.96 13.46 22.71
N PRO A 147 5.97 13.80 23.53
CA PRO A 147 6.24 13.10 24.80
C PRO A 147 5.03 13.05 25.74
N GLN A 148 4.15 14.05 25.66
CA GLN A 148 2.92 14.15 26.44
C GLN A 148 1.93 13.04 26.05
N LEU A 149 1.71 12.82 24.76
CA LEU A 149 0.81 11.79 24.25
C LEU A 149 1.27 10.38 24.66
N VAL A 150 2.58 10.10 24.60
CA VAL A 150 3.14 8.82 25.07
C VAL A 150 2.93 8.64 26.57
N LYS A 151 3.16 9.70 27.36
CA LYS A 151 2.90 9.67 28.80
C LYS A 151 1.44 9.35 29.11
N GLU A 152 0.50 9.95 28.38
CA GLU A 152 -0.93 9.70 28.56
C GLU A 152 -1.30 8.24 28.27
N ILE A 153 -0.83 7.69 27.14
CA ILE A 153 -1.05 6.29 26.76
C ILE A 153 -0.52 5.33 27.84
N VAL A 154 0.74 5.52 28.27
CA VAL A 154 1.35 4.64 29.29
C VAL A 154 0.65 4.79 30.64
N GLN A 155 0.29 6.01 31.04
CA GLN A 155 -0.45 6.23 32.29
C GLN A 155 -1.84 5.62 32.26
N GLN A 156 -2.52 5.63 31.12
CA GLN A 156 -3.80 4.95 30.96
C GLN A 156 -3.63 3.44 31.12
N MET A 157 -2.70 2.82 30.40
CA MET A 157 -2.40 1.38 30.51
C MET A 157 -2.05 0.96 31.95
N ILE A 158 -1.22 1.75 32.64
CA ILE A 158 -0.85 1.49 34.03
C ILE A 158 -2.08 1.57 34.92
N ARG A 159 -2.93 2.59 34.79
CA ARG A 159 -4.13 2.72 35.62
C ARG A 159 -5.11 1.57 35.42
N GLU A 160 -5.31 1.14 34.17
CA GLU A 160 -6.29 0.09 33.85
C GLU A 160 -5.82 -1.31 34.26
N HIS A 161 -4.52 -1.63 34.13
CA HIS A 161 -4.04 -3.01 34.32
C HIS A 161 -3.02 -3.20 35.45
N LEU A 162 -2.24 -2.18 35.80
CA LEU A 162 -1.18 -2.26 36.82
C LEU A 162 -1.50 -1.43 38.09
N GLY A 163 -2.60 -0.69 38.09
CA GLY A 163 -2.96 0.24 39.16
C GLY A 163 -3.16 -0.47 40.49
N TRP A 164 -3.77 -1.64 40.47
CA TRP A 164 -3.99 -2.46 41.67
C TRP A 164 -2.67 -3.00 42.25
N LEU A 165 -1.76 -3.48 41.40
CA LEU A 165 -0.48 -4.07 41.82
C LEU A 165 0.42 -3.05 42.54
N VAL A 166 0.42 -1.81 42.05
CA VAL A 166 1.20 -0.70 42.66
C VAL A 166 0.63 -0.31 44.03
N ILE A 167 -0.70 -0.26 44.16
CA ILE A 167 -1.37 0.06 45.44
C ILE A 167 -1.03 -1.00 46.49
N TRP A 168 -1.13 -2.29 46.15
CA TRP A 168 -0.77 -3.37 47.07
C TRP A 168 0.71 -3.38 47.44
N GLY A 169 1.60 -3.11 46.49
CA GLY A 169 3.03 -2.94 46.77
C GLY A 169 3.29 -1.82 47.78
N CYS A 170 2.58 -0.69 47.67
CA CYS A 170 2.68 0.42 48.61
C CYS A 170 2.09 0.11 49.99
N VAL A 171 0.94 -0.58 50.06
CA VAL A 171 0.29 -0.95 51.34
C VAL A 171 1.14 -1.96 52.11
N VAL A 172 1.66 -2.99 51.44
CA VAL A 172 2.52 -4.00 52.08
C VAL A 172 3.85 -3.38 52.50
N GLY A 173 4.48 -2.56 51.64
CA GLY A 173 5.71 -1.85 51.98
C GLY A 173 5.53 -0.90 53.17
N GLY A 174 4.39 -0.21 53.25
CA GLY A 174 4.05 0.66 54.37
C GLY A 174 3.85 -0.10 55.69
N LEU A 175 3.14 -1.23 55.67
CA LEU A 175 2.95 -2.08 56.85
C LEU A 175 4.27 -2.68 57.35
N LEU A 176 5.12 -3.18 56.44
CA LEU A 176 6.45 -3.69 56.81
C LEU A 176 7.35 -2.59 57.35
N GLY A 177 7.31 -1.38 56.76
CA GLY A 177 8.08 -0.24 57.23
C GLY A 177 7.68 0.21 58.64
N LEU A 178 6.38 0.27 58.93
CA LEU A 178 5.88 0.57 60.27
C LEU A 178 6.25 -0.54 61.27
N GLY A 179 6.10 -1.80 60.89
CA GLY A 179 6.52 -2.94 61.73
C GLY A 179 8.00 -2.90 62.08
N PHE A 180 8.85 -2.59 61.10
CA PHE A 180 10.30 -2.46 61.32
C PHE A 180 10.64 -1.27 62.22
N THR A 181 9.95 -0.13 62.04
CA THR A 181 10.20 1.08 62.86
C THR A 181 9.83 0.85 64.33
N VAL A 182 8.70 0.20 64.59
CA VAL A 182 8.28 -0.14 65.96
C VAL A 182 9.23 -1.15 66.61
N MET A 183 9.72 -2.14 65.85
CA MET A 183 10.68 -3.13 66.35
C MET A 183 12.06 -2.51 66.65
N VAL A 184 12.48 -1.48 65.92
CA VAL A 184 13.75 -0.78 66.15
C VAL A 184 13.69 0.20 67.33
N GLN A 185 12.50 0.69 67.70
CA GLN A 185 12.31 1.59 68.83
C GLN A 185 12.03 0.88 70.18
N LEU A 186 11.75 -0.42 70.16
CA LEU A 186 11.55 -1.26 71.35
C LEU A 186 12.87 -1.90 71.81
#